data_AF-A0A142Y9T1-F1
#
_entry.id   AF-A0A142Y9T1-F1
#
_cell.length_a   1.000
_cell.length_b   1.000
_cell.length_c   1.000
_cell.angle_alpha   90.00
_cell.angle_beta   90.00
_cell.angle_gamma   90.00
#
_symmetry.space_group_name_H-M   'P 1'
#
loop_
_entity.id
_entity.type
_entity.pdbx_description
1 polymer ?
#
loop_
_entity_poly.entity_id
_entity_poly.type
_entity_poly.pdbx_seq_one_letter_code
_entity_poly.pdbx_strand_id
1 'polypeptide(L)'
;MNLLGSALVLALIGFPIAWIVSEFRCGRGVRILLGINAMAVVTVAASTLWATLLYLQYNADFGFATQGLIDASIEQIEDGHLDRVLKAWRGLNAPPYENRARYPELAAEATALIRGEKPFTPGTRWDAGPFDRETWAGHWESDTGHWIVVDRSVLSVYGPERMQAVTLSDDFKTLTFHKGGQWRHTLTLIGKSELTHEWFDLTRQQVWRTEPMHKLVRAIEEQVPVAPQDARESKPGP
;
A
#
# COMPACT_ATOMS: atom_id res chain seq x y z
N MET A 1 -34.46 18.03 -4.35
CA MET A 1 -33.62 19.21 -4.07
C MET A 1 -33.82 19.58 -2.61
N ASN A 2 -32.78 19.63 -1.77
CA ASN A 2 -32.94 19.99 -0.35
C ASN A 2 -33.22 21.49 -0.20
N LEU A 3 -33.73 21.89 0.97
CA LEU A 3 -34.07 23.30 1.29
C LEU A 3 -32.88 24.25 1.01
N LEU A 4 -31.66 23.81 1.34
CA LEU A 4 -30.42 24.52 1.06
C LEU A 4 -30.17 24.76 -0.44
N GLY A 5 -30.31 23.73 -1.28
CA GLY A 5 -30.15 23.87 -2.73
C GLY A 5 -31.18 24.82 -3.33
N SER A 6 -32.43 24.75 -2.86
CA SER A 6 -33.48 25.66 -3.31
C SER A 6 -33.22 27.12 -2.90
N ALA A 7 -32.74 27.33 -1.66
CA ALA A 7 -32.35 28.65 -1.17
C ALA A 7 -31.15 29.23 -1.93
N LEU A 8 -30.17 28.40 -2.30
CA LEU A 8 -29.01 28.82 -3.10
C LEU A 8 -29.43 29.28 -4.51
N VAL A 9 -30.29 28.52 -5.18
CA VAL A 9 -30.80 28.89 -6.52
C VAL A 9 -31.58 30.20 -6.45
N LEU A 10 -32.43 30.36 -5.43
CA LEU A 10 -33.16 31.61 -5.19
C LEU A 10 -32.21 32.77 -4.91
N ALA A 11 -31.13 32.58 -4.15
CA ALA A 11 -30.12 33.61 -3.91
C ALA A 11 -29.37 33.98 -5.20
N LEU A 12 -28.96 32.99 -5.99
CA LEU A 12 -28.19 33.18 -7.23
C LEU A 12 -28.95 34.01 -8.27
N ILE A 13 -30.26 33.85 -8.34
CA ILE A 13 -31.12 34.60 -9.27
C ILE A 13 -31.66 35.88 -8.61
N GLY A 14 -32.05 35.78 -7.34
CA GLY A 14 -32.72 36.84 -6.59
C GLY A 14 -31.83 38.03 -6.29
N PHE A 15 -30.58 37.83 -5.86
CA PHE A 15 -29.68 38.94 -5.53
C PHE A 15 -29.31 39.80 -6.77
N PRO A 16 -28.96 39.22 -7.93
CA PRO A 16 -28.74 40.02 -9.14
C PRO A 16 -29.97 40.80 -9.59
N ILE A 17 -31.15 40.20 -9.57
CA ILE A 17 -32.40 40.90 -9.93
C ILE A 17 -32.70 42.01 -8.93
N ALA A 18 -32.59 41.74 -7.63
CA ALA A 18 -32.81 42.74 -6.58
C ALA A 18 -31.80 43.90 -6.71
N TRP A 19 -30.55 43.61 -7.04
CA TRP A 19 -29.54 44.63 -7.30
C TRP A 19 -29.92 45.52 -8.49
N ILE A 20 -30.31 44.93 -9.63
CA ILE A 20 -30.77 45.68 -10.81
C ILE A 20 -32.00 46.54 -10.47
N VAL A 21 -32.99 45.98 -9.78
CA VAL A 21 -34.19 46.73 -9.37
C VAL A 21 -33.82 47.89 -8.43
N SER A 22 -32.83 47.71 -7.56
CA SER A 22 -32.39 48.74 -6.63
C SER A 22 -31.80 49.98 -7.30
N GLU A 23 -31.25 49.87 -8.52
CA GLU A 23 -30.74 51.00 -9.31
C GLU A 23 -31.82 52.04 -9.59
N PHE A 24 -33.08 51.61 -9.70
CA PHE A 24 -34.20 52.48 -10.10
C PHE A 24 -35.02 53.00 -8.92
N ARG A 25 -34.93 52.37 -7.74
CA ARG A 25 -35.90 52.59 -6.65
C ARG A 25 -35.29 52.80 -5.27
N CYS A 26 -34.00 52.59 -5.07
CA CYS A 26 -33.40 52.56 -3.74
C CYS A 26 -32.27 53.57 -3.56
N GLY A 27 -31.93 53.86 -2.30
CA GLY A 27 -30.79 54.71 -1.95
C GLY A 27 -29.44 54.05 -2.25
N ARG A 28 -28.40 54.88 -2.42
CA ARG A 28 -27.02 54.46 -2.77
C ARG A 28 -26.49 53.31 -1.90
N GLY A 29 -26.78 53.30 -0.60
CA GLY A 29 -26.30 52.27 0.33
C GLY A 29 -26.88 50.88 0.04
N VAL A 30 -28.20 50.78 -0.19
CA VAL A 30 -28.88 49.52 -0.50
C VAL A 30 -28.36 48.92 -1.80
N ARG A 31 -28.14 49.76 -2.81
CA ARG A 31 -27.56 49.35 -4.09
C ARG A 31 -26.17 48.75 -3.92
N ILE A 32 -25.29 49.40 -3.16
CA ILE A 32 -23.93 48.91 -2.93
C ILE A 32 -23.96 47.57 -2.18
N LEU A 33 -24.79 47.45 -1.13
CA LEU A 33 -24.92 46.21 -0.37
C LEU A 33 -25.45 45.06 -1.24
N LEU A 34 -26.48 45.29 -2.05
CA LEU A 34 -27.02 44.27 -2.96
C LEU A 34 -26.00 43.89 -4.04
N GLY A 35 -25.24 44.85 -4.57
CA GLY A 35 -24.16 44.57 -5.52
C GLY A 35 -23.06 43.70 -4.93
N ILE A 36 -22.60 44.00 -3.71
CA ILE A 36 -21.60 43.18 -3.01
C ILE A 36 -22.12 41.76 -2.77
N ASN A 37 -23.36 41.61 -2.31
CA ASN A 37 -23.96 40.29 -2.06
C ASN A 37 -24.15 39.51 -3.37
N ALA A 38 -24.61 40.16 -4.43
CA ALA A 38 -24.76 39.53 -5.75
C ALA A 38 -23.41 39.01 -6.26
N MET A 39 -22.35 39.82 -6.17
CA MET A 39 -21.00 39.41 -6.56
C MET A 39 -20.50 38.24 -5.71
N ALA A 40 -20.66 38.30 -4.37
CA ALA A 40 -20.24 37.23 -3.48
C ALA A 40 -20.95 35.90 -3.79
N VAL A 41 -22.26 35.93 -4.02
CA VAL A 41 -23.05 34.72 -4.36
C VAL A 41 -22.59 34.14 -5.70
N VAL A 42 -22.36 34.97 -6.73
CA VAL A 42 -21.86 34.51 -8.03
C VAL A 42 -20.46 33.90 -7.91
N THR A 43 -19.55 34.54 -7.16
CA THR A 43 -18.19 34.01 -6.95
C THR A 43 -18.21 32.65 -6.26
N VAL A 44 -19.00 32.50 -5.19
CA VAL A 44 -19.13 31.22 -4.47
C VAL A 44 -19.77 30.14 -5.35
N ALA A 45 -20.79 30.48 -6.13
CA ALA A 45 -21.44 29.54 -7.04
C ALA A 45 -20.46 29.08 -8.14
N ALA A 46 -19.73 30.00 -8.76
CA ALA A 46 -18.76 29.69 -9.80
C ALA A 46 -17.60 28.82 -9.26
N SER A 47 -17.07 29.15 -8.07
CA SER A 47 -15.99 28.36 -7.46
C SER A 47 -16.45 26.95 -7.06
N THR A 48 -17.67 26.82 -6.53
CA THR A 48 -18.26 25.52 -6.17
C THR A 48 -18.52 24.67 -7.42
N LEU A 49 -19.04 25.28 -8.49
CA LEU A 49 -19.24 24.60 -9.76
C LEU A 49 -17.91 24.11 -10.32
N TRP A 50 -16.89 24.98 -10.35
CA TRP A 50 -15.55 24.62 -10.81
C TRP A 50 -14.95 23.46 -10.00
N ALA A 51 -15.02 23.52 -8.67
CA ALA A 51 -14.55 22.45 -7.80
C ALA A 51 -15.31 21.13 -8.04
N THR A 52 -16.61 21.19 -8.28
CA THR A 52 -17.43 20.01 -8.58
C THR A 52 -17.05 19.41 -9.93
N LEU A 53 -16.82 20.23 -10.96
CA LEU A 53 -16.38 19.77 -12.27
C LEU A 53 -15.00 19.12 -12.18
N LEU A 54 -14.06 19.71 -11.44
CA LEU A 54 -12.74 19.11 -11.18
C LEU A 54 -12.87 17.75 -10.49
N TYR A 55 -13.73 17.64 -9.49
CA TYR A 55 -13.97 16.37 -8.79
C TYR A 55 -14.57 15.30 -9.70
N LEU A 56 -15.55 15.66 -10.54
CA LEU A 56 -16.14 14.75 -11.52
C LEU A 56 -15.13 14.29 -12.57
N GLN A 57 -14.29 15.21 -13.05
CA GLN A 57 -13.21 14.90 -13.98
C GLN A 57 -12.21 13.92 -13.34
N TYR A 58 -11.75 14.21 -12.12
CA TYR A 58 -10.85 13.33 -11.39
C TYR A 58 -11.44 11.93 -11.21
N ASN A 59 -12.71 11.83 -10.82
CA ASN A 59 -13.38 10.54 -10.69
C ASN A 59 -13.51 9.79 -12.02
N ALA A 60 -13.77 10.50 -13.13
CA ALA A 60 -13.84 9.90 -14.44
C ALA A 60 -12.47 9.35 -14.87
N ASP A 61 -11.41 10.15 -14.71
CA ASP A 61 -10.05 9.75 -15.07
C ASP A 61 -9.58 8.54 -14.25
N PHE A 62 -9.88 8.51 -12.94
CA PHE A 62 -9.61 7.35 -12.09
C PHE A 62 -10.42 6.14 -12.50
N GLY A 63 -11.72 6.32 -12.76
CA GLY A 63 -12.62 5.25 -13.18
C GLY A 63 -12.14 4.57 -14.46
N PHE A 64 -11.81 5.35 -15.49
CA PHE A 64 -11.30 4.81 -16.76
C PHE A 64 -9.93 4.14 -16.60
N ALA A 65 -9.02 4.75 -15.84
CA ALA A 65 -7.70 4.19 -15.58
C ALA A 65 -7.79 2.85 -14.83
N THR A 66 -8.62 2.77 -13.79
CA THR A 66 -8.85 1.54 -13.03
C THR A 66 -9.55 0.47 -13.89
N GLN A 67 -10.54 0.85 -14.68
CA GLN A 67 -11.22 -0.08 -15.58
C GLN A 67 -10.23 -0.69 -16.58
N GLY A 68 -9.44 0.12 -17.29
CA GLY A 68 -8.45 -0.38 -18.25
C GLY A 68 -7.42 -1.32 -17.63
N LEU A 69 -7.00 -1.04 -16.39
CA LEU A 69 -6.10 -1.89 -15.63
C LEU A 69 -6.73 -3.24 -15.26
N ILE A 70 -8.00 -3.24 -14.81
CA ILE A 70 -8.74 -4.46 -14.46
C ILE A 70 -8.96 -5.30 -15.72
N ASP A 71 -9.45 -4.70 -16.80
CA ASP A 71 -9.76 -5.40 -18.04
C ASP A 71 -8.49 -6.07 -18.60
N ALA A 72 -7.37 -5.35 -18.68
CA ALA A 72 -6.10 -5.91 -19.12
C ALA A 72 -5.57 -6.99 -18.17
N SER A 73 -5.79 -6.85 -16.86
CA SER A 73 -5.38 -7.88 -15.89
C SER A 73 -6.16 -9.17 -16.08
N ILE A 74 -7.49 -9.08 -16.26
CA ILE A 74 -8.36 -10.24 -16.47
C ILE A 74 -7.95 -10.95 -17.76
N GLU A 75 -7.87 -10.22 -18.87
CA GLU A 75 -7.47 -10.74 -20.17
C GLU A 75 -6.14 -11.51 -20.07
N GLN A 76 -5.11 -10.90 -19.49
CA GLN A 76 -3.79 -11.51 -19.40
C GLN A 76 -3.71 -12.65 -18.37
N ILE A 77 -4.56 -12.65 -17.33
CA ILE A 77 -4.69 -13.80 -16.42
C ILE A 77 -5.31 -14.99 -17.16
N GLU A 78 -6.38 -14.76 -17.93
CA GLU A 78 -7.06 -15.79 -18.73
C GLU A 78 -6.13 -16.39 -19.79
N ASP A 79 -5.22 -15.58 -20.35
CA ASP A 79 -4.16 -16.03 -21.28
C ASP A 79 -2.97 -16.73 -20.60
N GLY A 80 -2.98 -16.89 -19.27
CA GLY A 80 -1.92 -17.57 -18.52
C GLY A 80 -0.67 -16.71 -18.23
N HIS A 81 -0.76 -15.39 -18.37
CA HIS A 81 0.33 -14.43 -18.10
C HIS A 81 0.29 -13.85 -16.68
N LEU A 82 -0.10 -14.66 -15.69
CA LEU A 82 -0.25 -14.25 -14.28
C LEU A 82 0.99 -13.54 -13.72
N ASP A 83 2.21 -14.05 -13.99
CA ASP A 83 3.44 -13.47 -13.45
C ASP A 83 3.69 -12.03 -13.93
N ARG A 84 3.37 -11.75 -15.19
CA ARG A 84 3.46 -10.41 -15.78
C ARG A 84 2.48 -9.47 -15.09
N VAL A 85 1.24 -9.92 -14.90
CA VAL A 85 0.19 -9.17 -14.22
C VAL A 85 0.62 -8.85 -12.79
N LEU A 86 1.05 -9.84 -12.03
CA LEU A 86 1.51 -9.66 -10.65
C LEU A 86 2.72 -8.71 -10.56
N LYS A 87 3.68 -8.80 -11.49
CA LYS A 87 4.84 -7.90 -11.52
C LYS A 87 4.42 -6.44 -11.72
N ALA A 88 3.52 -6.17 -12.65
CA ALA A 88 2.98 -4.82 -12.88
C ALA A 88 2.20 -4.29 -11.67
N TRP A 89 1.34 -5.11 -11.06
CA TRP A 89 0.58 -4.73 -9.85
C TRP A 89 1.48 -4.44 -8.65
N ARG A 90 2.56 -5.21 -8.45
CA ARG A 90 3.56 -4.92 -7.40
C ARG A 90 4.22 -3.57 -7.64
N GLY A 91 4.62 -3.30 -8.89
CA GLY A 91 5.15 -1.99 -9.27
C GLY A 91 4.16 -0.86 -9.05
N LEU A 92 2.86 -1.10 -9.27
CA LEU A 92 1.80 -0.12 -9.05
C LEU A 92 1.52 0.14 -7.57
N ASN A 93 1.60 -0.87 -6.70
CA ASN A 93 1.30 -0.81 -5.25
C ASN A 93 2.27 0.07 -4.43
N ALA A 94 3.39 0.51 -5.01
CA ALA A 94 4.39 1.33 -4.33
C ALA A 94 4.57 2.75 -4.93
N PRO A 95 3.52 3.57 -5.14
CA PRO A 95 3.75 4.96 -5.52
C PRO A 95 4.18 5.75 -4.26
N PRO A 96 5.31 6.48 -4.28
CA PRO A 96 5.60 7.44 -3.22
C PRO A 96 4.46 8.46 -3.13
N TYR A 97 4.24 9.05 -1.96
CA TYR A 97 3.16 10.01 -1.71
C TYR A 97 3.09 11.11 -2.78
N GLU A 98 4.26 11.58 -3.24
CA GLU A 98 4.45 12.58 -4.29
C GLU A 98 3.90 12.16 -5.67
N ASN A 99 3.83 10.86 -5.96
CA ASN A 99 3.37 10.32 -7.24
C ASN A 99 1.89 9.89 -7.23
N ARG A 100 1.17 10.02 -6.11
CA ARG A 100 -0.26 9.66 -6.03
C ARG A 100 -1.14 10.53 -6.95
N ALA A 101 -0.71 11.75 -7.25
CA ALA A 101 -1.39 12.65 -8.17
C ALA A 101 -1.32 12.19 -9.64
N ARG A 102 -0.44 11.23 -9.97
CA ARG A 102 -0.22 10.71 -11.34
C ARG A 102 -0.77 9.31 -11.54
N TYR A 103 -1.83 8.95 -10.82
CA TYR A 103 -2.41 7.62 -10.91
C TYR A 103 -2.85 7.24 -12.34
N PRO A 104 -3.52 8.11 -13.13
CA PRO A 104 -3.91 7.76 -14.49
C PRO A 104 -2.71 7.38 -15.37
N GLU A 105 -1.61 8.11 -15.28
CA GLU A 105 -0.39 7.81 -16.04
C GLU A 105 0.25 6.49 -15.59
N LEU A 106 0.28 6.24 -14.28
CA LEU A 106 0.82 5.00 -13.71
C LEU A 106 -0.04 3.78 -14.06
N ALA A 107 -1.36 3.93 -14.07
CA ALA A 107 -2.28 2.88 -14.46
C ALA A 107 -2.17 2.59 -15.97
N ALA A 108 -2.02 3.62 -16.81
CA ALA A 108 -1.78 3.44 -18.25
C ALA A 108 -0.44 2.72 -18.51
N GLU A 109 0.61 3.09 -17.78
CA GLU A 109 1.91 2.41 -17.88
C GLU A 109 1.84 0.95 -17.41
N ALA A 110 1.20 0.68 -16.27
CA ALA A 110 0.95 -0.67 -15.78
C ALA A 110 0.13 -1.50 -16.79
N THR A 111 -0.90 -0.92 -17.39
CA THR A 111 -1.72 -1.56 -18.42
C THR A 111 -0.87 -1.95 -19.64
N ALA A 112 -0.01 -1.06 -20.12
CA ALA A 112 0.90 -1.35 -21.23
C ALA A 112 1.90 -2.48 -20.90
N LEU A 113 2.41 -2.52 -19.67
CA LEU A 113 3.28 -3.61 -19.18
C LEU A 113 2.51 -4.93 -19.09
N ILE A 114 1.28 -4.92 -18.59
CA ILE A 114 0.40 -6.09 -18.48
C ILE A 114 0.12 -6.67 -19.87
N ARG A 115 -0.23 -5.83 -20.83
CA ARG A 115 -0.48 -6.25 -22.22
C ARG A 115 0.78 -6.70 -22.97
N GLY A 116 1.97 -6.50 -22.38
CA GLY A 116 3.24 -6.80 -23.02
C GLY A 116 3.63 -5.82 -24.13
N GLU A 117 2.94 -4.67 -24.24
CA GLU A 117 3.26 -3.59 -25.17
C GLU A 117 4.60 -2.92 -24.81
N LYS A 118 4.95 -2.94 -23.52
CA LYS A 118 6.23 -2.47 -22.99
C LYS A 118 6.93 -3.59 -22.22
N PRO A 119 8.25 -3.76 -22.35
CA PRO A 119 9.01 -4.66 -21.49
C PRO A 119 9.22 -4.04 -20.10
N PHE A 120 9.40 -4.89 -19.09
CA PHE A 120 9.86 -4.44 -17.78
C PHE A 120 11.32 -3.99 -17.85
N THR A 121 11.56 -2.71 -17.57
CA THR A 121 12.92 -2.16 -17.53
C THR A 121 13.55 -2.43 -16.16
N PRO A 122 14.72 -3.10 -16.08
CA PRO A 122 15.41 -3.36 -14.82
C PRO A 122 15.72 -2.08 -14.03
N GLY A 123 15.66 -2.15 -12.71
CA GLY A 123 15.94 -1.01 -11.82
C GLY A 123 14.88 0.11 -11.83
N THR A 124 13.77 -0.07 -12.55
CA THR A 124 12.59 0.80 -12.43
C THR A 124 11.64 0.26 -11.36
N ARG A 125 10.62 1.04 -10.98
CA ARG A 125 9.55 0.58 -10.07
C ARG A 125 8.82 -0.67 -10.56
N TRP A 126 8.85 -0.92 -11.87
CA TRP A 126 8.19 -2.05 -12.51
C TRP A 126 9.03 -3.32 -12.44
N ASP A 127 10.30 -3.20 -12.06
CA ASP A 127 11.15 -4.33 -11.70
C ASP A 127 10.92 -4.79 -10.24
N ALA A 128 9.67 -4.69 -9.79
CA ALA A 128 9.28 -5.15 -8.47
C ALA A 128 9.35 -6.67 -8.43
N GLY A 129 10.37 -7.19 -7.75
CA GLY A 129 10.53 -8.61 -7.50
C GLY A 129 9.31 -9.20 -6.77
N PRO A 130 9.04 -10.50 -6.91
CA PRO A 130 8.00 -11.18 -6.15
C PRO A 130 8.25 -11.17 -4.64
N PHE A 131 9.50 -10.97 -4.25
CA PHE A 131 9.98 -10.98 -2.87
C PHE A 131 10.87 -9.77 -2.65
N ASP A 132 10.75 -9.21 -1.46
CA ASP A 132 11.57 -8.12 -0.96
C ASP A 132 11.85 -8.35 0.53
N ARG A 133 12.59 -7.42 1.15
CA ARG A 133 12.88 -7.47 2.58
C ARG A 133 11.60 -7.46 3.44
N GLU A 134 10.53 -6.81 2.98
CA GLU A 134 9.26 -6.78 3.71
C GLU A 134 8.54 -8.13 3.65
N THR A 135 8.73 -8.88 2.57
CA THR A 135 8.18 -10.23 2.40
C THR A 135 8.81 -11.21 3.38
N TRP A 136 10.09 -11.06 3.67
CA TRP A 136 10.76 -11.81 4.73
C TRP A 136 10.30 -11.42 6.13
N ALA A 137 10.06 -10.13 6.37
CA ALA A 137 9.73 -9.63 7.71
C ALA A 137 8.42 -10.25 8.24
N GLY A 138 8.47 -10.86 9.42
CA GLY A 138 7.32 -11.53 10.03
C GLY A 138 7.71 -12.64 10.98
N HIS A 139 6.70 -13.36 11.45
CA HIS A 139 6.84 -14.60 12.20
C HIS A 139 6.56 -15.76 11.25
N TRP A 140 7.35 -16.81 11.33
CA TRP A 140 7.25 -18.00 10.49
C TRP A 140 7.19 -19.21 11.40
N GLU A 141 6.23 -20.09 11.19
CA GLU A 141 6.07 -21.31 11.97
C GLU A 141 6.14 -22.54 11.06
N SER A 142 6.86 -23.58 11.48
CA SER A 142 6.83 -24.88 10.81
C SER A 142 5.75 -25.78 11.37
N ASP A 143 5.41 -26.83 10.64
CA ASP A 143 4.43 -27.84 11.06
C ASP A 143 4.80 -28.57 12.37
N THR A 144 6.05 -28.40 12.83
CA THR A 144 6.53 -28.98 14.10
C THR A 144 6.57 -27.97 15.25
N GLY A 145 6.03 -26.76 15.06
CA GLY A 145 5.99 -25.71 16.08
C GLY A 145 7.31 -24.94 16.25
N HIS A 146 8.24 -25.04 15.29
CA HIS A 146 9.44 -24.20 15.28
C HIS A 146 9.12 -22.83 14.72
N TRP A 147 9.67 -21.79 15.35
CA TRP A 147 9.38 -20.41 14.98
C TRP A 147 10.62 -19.62 14.60
N ILE A 148 10.47 -18.79 13.57
CA ILE A 148 11.49 -17.88 13.04
C ILE A 148 10.89 -16.48 12.97
N VAL A 149 11.53 -15.52 13.63
CA VAL A 149 11.16 -14.10 13.52
C VAL A 149 12.19 -13.40 12.64
N VAL A 150 11.71 -12.66 11.67
CA VAL A 150 12.54 -11.85 10.79
C VAL A 150 12.10 -10.41 10.94
N ASP A 151 13.00 -9.54 11.41
CA ASP A 151 12.75 -8.11 11.52
C ASP A 151 13.54 -7.33 10.45
N ARG A 152 13.01 -6.15 10.09
CA ARG A 152 13.56 -5.24 9.08
C ARG A 152 14.96 -4.74 9.43
N SER A 153 15.30 -4.65 10.71
CA SER A 153 16.59 -4.12 11.15
C SER A 153 17.58 -5.21 11.57
N VAL A 154 17.07 -6.34 12.08
CA VAL A 154 17.86 -7.46 12.60
C VAL A 154 17.14 -8.77 12.28
N LEU A 155 17.80 -9.71 11.59
CA LEU A 155 17.28 -11.07 11.51
C LEU A 155 17.45 -11.74 12.88
N SER A 156 16.35 -12.03 13.58
CA SER A 156 16.37 -12.60 14.94
C SER A 156 15.46 -13.83 15.01
N VAL A 157 15.99 -15.01 14.70
CA VAL A 157 15.29 -16.25 15.05
C VAL A 157 15.33 -16.39 16.56
N TYR A 158 14.15 -16.44 17.17
CA TYR A 158 14.05 -16.71 18.60
C TYR A 158 14.43 -18.17 18.87
N GLY A 159 15.68 -18.34 19.27
CA GLY A 159 16.25 -19.51 19.90
C GLY A 159 17.34 -19.06 20.88
N PRO A 160 17.82 -19.92 21.79
CA PRO A 160 18.77 -19.53 22.84
C PRO A 160 20.14 -19.06 22.32
N GLU A 161 20.43 -19.20 21.02
CA GLU A 161 21.73 -18.93 20.42
C GLU A 161 21.65 -17.84 19.35
N ARG A 162 22.59 -16.89 19.37
CA ARG A 162 22.70 -15.84 18.36
C ARG A 162 23.12 -16.43 17.01
N MET A 163 22.45 -15.98 15.95
CA MET A 163 22.88 -16.28 14.57
C MET A 163 24.24 -15.67 14.24
N GLN A 164 24.95 -16.33 13.33
CA GLN A 164 26.17 -15.83 12.71
C GLN A 164 26.07 -15.94 11.19
N ALA A 165 26.87 -15.17 10.46
CA ALA A 165 27.00 -15.24 8.99
C ALA A 165 25.66 -15.21 8.24
N VAL A 166 24.81 -14.24 8.55
CA VAL A 166 23.52 -14.06 7.85
C VAL A 166 23.77 -13.48 6.46
N THR A 167 23.28 -14.16 5.43
CA THR A 167 23.34 -13.71 4.03
C THR A 167 21.96 -13.83 3.37
N LEU A 168 21.57 -12.79 2.65
CA LEU A 168 20.33 -12.73 1.87
C LEU A 168 20.71 -12.66 0.39
N SER A 169 20.06 -13.47 -0.44
CA SER A 169 20.30 -13.45 -1.89
C SER A 169 19.81 -12.15 -2.52
N ASP A 170 20.43 -11.74 -3.63
CA ASP A 170 20.11 -10.50 -4.35
C ASP A 170 18.66 -10.46 -4.85
N ASP A 171 18.07 -11.63 -5.13
CA ASP A 171 16.68 -11.78 -5.56
C ASP A 171 15.68 -11.91 -4.41
N PHE A 172 16.15 -11.78 -3.16
CA PHE A 172 15.37 -11.92 -1.94
C PHE A 172 14.61 -13.26 -1.83
N LYS A 173 15.04 -14.31 -2.53
CA LYS A 173 14.42 -15.64 -2.42
C LYS A 173 15.00 -16.52 -1.33
N THR A 174 16.27 -16.29 -0.97
CA THR A 174 17.01 -17.21 -0.10
C THR A 174 17.70 -16.45 1.01
N LEU A 175 17.51 -16.92 2.24
CA LEU A 175 18.16 -16.40 3.44
C LEU A 175 18.94 -17.53 4.10
N THR A 176 20.26 -17.36 4.21
CA THR A 176 21.14 -18.34 4.85
C THR A 176 21.72 -17.77 6.14
N PHE A 177 21.82 -18.60 7.17
CA PHE A 177 22.46 -18.22 8.43
C PHE A 177 23.04 -19.42 9.15
N HIS A 178 24.01 -19.19 10.02
CA HIS A 178 24.66 -20.22 10.82
C HIS A 178 24.13 -20.18 12.25
N LYS A 179 23.91 -21.37 12.83
CA LYS A 179 23.57 -21.55 14.24
C LYS A 179 24.65 -22.41 14.90
N GLY A 180 25.43 -21.76 15.76
CA GLY A 180 26.64 -22.37 16.32
C GLY A 180 27.66 -22.73 15.24
N GLY A 181 28.56 -23.67 15.55
CA GLY A 181 29.54 -24.21 14.61
C GLY A 181 29.07 -25.43 13.82
N GLN A 182 27.85 -25.93 14.08
CA GLN A 182 27.38 -27.21 13.55
C GLN A 182 26.34 -27.07 12.43
N TRP A 183 25.50 -26.04 12.46
CA TRP A 183 24.34 -25.95 11.57
C TRP A 183 24.40 -24.74 10.65
N ARG A 184 24.17 -24.99 9.36
CA ARG A 184 23.80 -23.97 8.38
C ARG A 184 22.33 -24.14 8.05
N HIS A 185 21.58 -23.06 8.18
CA HIS A 185 20.17 -22.99 7.82
C HIS A 185 20.01 -22.23 6.53
N THR A 186 19.19 -22.76 5.63
CA THR A 186 18.80 -22.06 4.41
C THR A 186 17.28 -22.01 4.36
N LEU A 187 16.74 -20.79 4.36
CA LEU A 187 15.33 -20.50 4.16
C LEU A 187 15.13 -20.10 2.71
N THR A 188 14.18 -20.71 2.01
CA THR A 188 13.86 -20.37 0.62
C THR A 188 12.37 -20.04 0.50
N LEU A 189 12.06 -18.78 0.17
CA LEU A 189 10.69 -18.35 -0.08
C LEU A 189 10.13 -19.04 -1.32
N ILE A 190 9.01 -19.75 -1.13
CA ILE A 190 8.19 -20.27 -2.22
C ILE A 190 7.15 -19.20 -2.63
N GLY A 191 6.63 -18.47 -1.64
CA GLY A 191 5.59 -17.46 -1.82
C GLY A 191 5.59 -16.43 -0.69
N LYS A 192 4.61 -15.52 -0.70
CA LYS A 192 4.52 -14.46 0.33
C LYS A 192 4.27 -15.02 1.74
N SER A 193 3.69 -16.21 1.82
CA SER A 193 3.24 -16.86 3.06
C SER A 193 3.87 -18.23 3.30
N GLU A 194 4.80 -18.68 2.46
CA GLU A 194 5.38 -20.01 2.55
C GLU A 194 6.87 -19.98 2.18
N LEU A 195 7.67 -20.71 2.95
CA LEU A 195 9.08 -20.95 2.66
C LEU A 195 9.46 -22.39 3.01
N THR A 196 10.57 -22.88 2.45
CA THR A 196 11.22 -24.11 2.93
C THR A 196 12.36 -23.75 3.88
N HIS A 197 12.54 -24.54 4.93
CA HIS A 197 13.65 -24.47 5.87
C HIS A 197 14.51 -25.73 5.74
N GLU A 198 15.70 -25.56 5.17
CA GLU A 198 16.72 -26.59 5.10
C GLU A 198 17.70 -26.48 6.27
N TRP A 199 17.95 -27.61 6.92
CA TRP A 199 18.98 -27.81 7.92
C TRP A 199 20.15 -28.60 7.34
N PHE A 200 21.30 -27.95 7.23
CA PHE A 200 22.54 -28.57 6.75
C PHE A 200 23.53 -28.77 7.90
N ASP A 201 23.97 -30.00 8.12
CA ASP A 201 24.98 -30.36 9.13
C ASP A 201 26.38 -30.11 8.55
N LEU A 202 27.09 -29.13 9.09
CA LEU A 202 28.45 -28.75 8.67
C LEU A 202 29.51 -29.80 9.05
N THR A 203 29.24 -30.64 10.05
CA THR A 203 30.17 -31.71 10.46
C THR A 203 30.06 -32.90 9.52
N ARG A 204 28.82 -33.27 9.17
CA ARG A 204 28.53 -34.42 8.30
C ARG A 204 28.48 -34.07 6.82
N GLN A 205 28.49 -32.78 6.49
CA GLN A 205 28.41 -32.25 5.12
C GLN A 205 27.17 -32.77 4.36
N GLN A 206 26.02 -32.84 5.03
CA GLN A 206 24.77 -33.33 4.44
C GLN A 206 23.55 -32.55 4.93
N VAL A 207 22.50 -32.53 4.10
CA VAL A 207 21.18 -32.05 4.52
C VAL A 207 20.62 -33.03 5.53
N TRP A 208 20.34 -32.54 6.74
CA TRP A 208 19.72 -33.33 7.80
C TRP A 208 18.21 -33.39 7.63
N ARG A 209 17.58 -32.26 7.34
CA ARG A 209 16.12 -32.15 7.23
C ARG A 209 15.73 -30.93 6.42
N THR A 210 14.62 -31.03 5.71
CA THR A 210 13.94 -29.90 5.06
C THR A 210 12.48 -29.91 5.48
N GLU A 211 11.92 -28.76 5.86
CA GLU A 211 10.51 -28.65 6.23
C GLU A 211 9.85 -27.38 5.65
N PRO A 212 8.55 -27.39 5.39
CA PRO A 212 7.82 -26.16 5.05
C PRO A 212 7.63 -25.29 6.30
N MET A 213 7.54 -23.98 6.09
CA MET A 213 7.13 -23.01 7.09
C MET A 213 6.13 -22.03 6.51
N HIS A 214 5.20 -21.60 7.36
CA HIS A 214 4.12 -20.68 7.01
C HIS A 214 4.28 -19.33 7.70
N LYS A 215 4.05 -18.25 6.96
CA LYS A 215 4.11 -16.90 7.51
C LYS A 215 2.88 -16.64 8.36
N LEU A 216 3.13 -16.34 9.61
CA LEU A 216 2.16 -15.82 10.55
C LEU A 216 2.29 -14.30 10.59
N VAL A 217 1.23 -13.61 10.15
CA VAL A 217 1.08 -12.19 10.47
C VAL A 217 0.89 -12.13 11.98
N ARG A 218 1.72 -11.34 12.68
CA ARG A 218 1.60 -11.13 14.13
C ARG A 218 0.14 -10.91 14.49
N ALA A 219 -0.32 -11.61 15.51
CA ALA A 219 -1.50 -11.23 16.25
C ALA A 219 -1.39 -9.72 16.57
N ILE A 220 -2.44 -8.95 16.27
CA ILE A 220 -2.56 -7.55 16.71
C ILE A 220 -2.31 -7.48 18.22
N GLU A 221 -1.83 -6.34 18.75
CA GLU A 221 -1.40 -6.22 20.17
C GLU A 221 -2.40 -6.80 21.19
N GLU A 222 -3.70 -6.79 20.87
CA GLU A 222 -4.79 -7.38 21.67
C GLU A 222 -4.77 -8.92 21.78
N GLN A 223 -4.08 -9.60 20.86
CA GLN A 223 -4.06 -11.07 20.73
C GLN A 223 -2.75 -11.70 21.19
N VAL A 224 -1.76 -10.91 21.62
CA VAL A 224 -0.54 -11.45 22.24
C VAL A 224 -0.88 -11.71 23.72
N PRO A 225 -0.87 -12.97 24.22
CA PRO A 225 -1.00 -13.21 25.64
C PRO A 225 0.15 -12.48 26.33
N VAL A 226 -0.17 -11.59 27.27
CA VAL A 226 0.83 -10.90 28.09
C VAL A 226 1.72 -11.98 28.71
N ALA A 227 2.96 -12.09 28.22
CA ALA A 227 3.91 -13.04 28.78
C ALA A 227 4.06 -12.71 30.27
N PRO A 228 4.08 -13.71 31.18
CA PRO A 228 4.17 -13.45 32.61
C PRO A 228 5.42 -12.61 32.90
N GLN A 229 5.23 -11.40 33.41
CA GLN A 229 6.32 -10.51 33.84
C GLN A 229 7.03 -11.01 35.12
N ASP A 230 6.61 -12.13 35.69
CA ASP A 230 7.07 -12.62 36.99
C ASP A 230 8.18 -13.67 36.86
N ALA A 231 9.42 -13.24 36.65
CA ALA A 231 10.59 -14.07 36.97
C ALA A 231 11.87 -13.28 37.31
N ARG A 232 11.83 -11.94 37.38
CA ARG A 232 13.03 -11.12 37.62
C ARG A 232 13.06 -10.35 38.95
N GLU A 233 12.08 -10.52 39.82
CA GLU A 233 12.10 -9.93 41.17
C GLU A 233 12.15 -11.00 42.26
N SER A 234 13.29 -11.68 42.38
CA SER A 234 13.72 -12.20 43.68
C SER A 234 15.25 -12.22 43.75
N LYS A 235 15.86 -11.05 43.98
CA LYS A 235 17.18 -11.03 44.62
C LYS A 235 16.95 -11.18 46.13
N PRO A 236 17.59 -12.15 46.81
CA PRO A 236 17.64 -12.12 48.26
C PRO A 236 18.56 -10.97 48.69
N GLY A 237 18.07 -10.11 49.58
CA GLY A 237 18.87 -9.09 50.24
C GLY A 237 19.93 -9.72 51.17
N PRO A 238 21.00 -8.97 51.49
CA PRO A 238 22.09 -9.44 52.36
C PRO A 238 21.65 -9.76 53.78
#